data_AF-A0AA41H9E5-F1
#
_entry.id   AF-A0AA41H9E5-F1
#
_cell.length_a   1.000
_cell.length_b   1.000
_cell.length_c   1.000
_cell.angle_alpha   90.00
_cell.angle_beta   90.00
_cell.angle_gamma   90.00
#
_symmetry.space_group_name_H-M   'P 1'
#
loop_
_entity.id
_entity.type
_entity.pdbx_description
1 polymer ?
#
loop_
_entity_poly.entity_id
_entity_poly.type
_entity_poly.pdbx_seq_one_letter_code
_entity_poly.pdbx_strand_id
1 'polypeptide(L)'
;MPKGASPKREREYKELEHKFEKEGRYPGREEEVAARIVNKQRAEAGETEDSKPKESGGAKPRSGTGHRRANTTRAARRSKPS
;
A
#
# COMPACT_ATOMS: atom_id res chain seq x y z
N MET A 1 -12.22 -7.88 7.85
CA MET A 1 -12.62 -6.57 7.26
C MET A 1 -12.37 -5.41 8.25
N PRO A 2 -11.90 -4.22 7.82
CA PRO A 2 -11.60 -3.11 8.76
C PRO A 2 -12.87 -2.51 9.38
N LYS A 3 -12.80 -2.22 10.67
CA LYS A 3 -13.90 -1.62 11.47
C LYS A 3 -14.28 -0.25 10.89
N GLY A 4 -15.59 0.03 10.78
CA GLY A 4 -16.12 1.29 10.24
C GLY A 4 -16.53 1.25 8.76
N ALA A 5 -16.61 0.06 8.15
CA ALA A 5 -17.21 -0.10 6.84
C ALA A 5 -18.74 -0.04 6.93
N SER A 6 -19.42 0.49 5.91
CA SER A 6 -20.90 0.47 5.88
C SER A 6 -21.41 -0.97 5.74
N PRO A 7 -22.63 -1.29 6.21
CA PRO A 7 -23.21 -2.65 6.12
C PRO A 7 -23.22 -3.22 4.69
N LYS A 8 -23.29 -2.35 3.68
CA LYS A 8 -23.18 -2.71 2.26
C LYS A 8 -21.80 -3.28 1.94
N ARG A 9 -20.73 -2.60 2.37
CA ARG A 9 -19.35 -3.03 2.14
C ARG A 9 -19.06 -4.35 2.84
N GLU A 10 -19.61 -4.56 4.03
CA GLU A 10 -19.45 -5.82 4.77
C GLU A 10 -20.01 -7.03 4.03
N ARG A 11 -21.16 -6.88 3.36
CA ARG A 11 -21.73 -7.94 2.52
C ARG A 11 -20.87 -8.20 1.30
N GLU A 12 -20.43 -7.13 0.62
CA GLU A 12 -19.60 -7.24 -0.58
C GLU A 12 -18.26 -7.95 -0.32
N TYR A 13 -17.62 -7.68 0.82
CA TYR A 13 -16.43 -8.42 1.24
C TYR A 13 -16.70 -9.91 1.37
N LYS A 14 -17.75 -10.29 2.09
CA LYS A 14 -18.10 -11.71 2.32
C LYS A 14 -18.45 -12.43 1.01
N GLU A 15 -19.14 -11.75 0.10
CA GLU A 15 -19.45 -12.31 -1.22
C GLU A 15 -18.19 -12.54 -2.05
N LEU A 16 -17.25 -11.58 -2.05
CA LEU A 16 -15.97 -11.72 -2.76
C LEU A 16 -15.09 -12.80 -2.18
N GLU A 17 -14.94 -12.84 -0.86
CA GLU A 17 -14.21 -13.87 -0.12
C GLU A 17 -14.75 -15.26 -0.47
N HIS A 18 -16.06 -15.46 -0.32
CA HIS A 18 -16.69 -16.74 -0.59
C HIS A 18 -16.60 -17.15 -2.07
N LYS A 19 -16.67 -16.18 -2.99
CA LYS A 19 -16.47 -16.44 -4.42
C LYS A 19 -15.04 -16.88 -4.71
N PHE A 20 -14.03 -16.23 -4.12
CA PHE A 20 -12.63 -16.60 -4.33
C PHE A 20 -12.28 -17.95 -3.71
N GLU A 21 -12.86 -18.29 -2.56
CA GLU A 21 -12.71 -19.60 -1.93
C GLU A 21 -13.31 -20.69 -2.83
N LYS A 22 -14.52 -20.47 -3.37
CA LYS A 22 -15.17 -21.38 -4.31
C LYS A 22 -14.43 -21.53 -5.64
N GLU A 23 -13.92 -20.44 -6.19
CA GLU A 23 -13.14 -20.45 -7.43
C GLU A 23 -11.70 -20.99 -7.22
N GLY A 24 -11.22 -21.06 -5.97
CA GLY A 24 -9.83 -21.44 -5.66
C GLY A 24 -8.79 -20.51 -6.30
N ARG A 25 -9.17 -19.26 -6.61
CA ARG A 25 -8.36 -18.35 -7.43
C ARG A 25 -7.17 -17.77 -6.68
N TYR A 26 -7.29 -17.65 -5.35
CA TYR A 26 -6.29 -17.02 -4.49
C TYR A 26 -6.04 -17.84 -3.21
N PRO A 27 -5.56 -19.08 -3.31
CA PRO A 27 -5.39 -19.98 -2.17
C PRO A 27 -4.58 -19.33 -1.04
N GLY A 28 -5.20 -19.18 0.13
CA GLY A 28 -4.60 -18.60 1.34
C GLY A 28 -4.47 -17.07 1.34
N ARG A 29 -5.08 -16.38 0.37
CA ARG A 29 -5.09 -14.90 0.26
C ARG A 29 -6.48 -14.34 -0.09
N GLU A 30 -7.51 -15.15 -0.05
CA GLU A 30 -8.89 -14.81 -0.42
C GLU A 30 -9.38 -13.61 0.39
N GLU A 31 -9.21 -13.66 1.71
CA GLU A 31 -9.57 -12.58 2.64
C GLU A 31 -8.80 -11.28 2.37
N GLU A 32 -7.49 -11.38 2.13
CA GLU A 32 -6.64 -10.22 1.85
C GLU A 32 -7.06 -9.52 0.55
N VAL A 33 -7.30 -10.32 -0.50
CA VAL A 33 -7.70 -9.82 -1.82
C VAL A 33 -9.10 -9.20 -1.76
N ALA A 34 -10.06 -9.87 -1.10
CA ALA A 34 -11.40 -9.33 -0.89
C ALA A 34 -11.36 -8.01 -0.12
N ALA A 35 -10.59 -7.93 0.97
CA ALA A 35 -10.41 -6.69 1.74
C ALA A 35 -9.81 -5.57 0.89
N ARG A 36 -8.80 -5.89 0.05
CA ARG A 36 -8.14 -4.91 -0.82
C ARG A 36 -9.07 -4.34 -1.89
N ILE A 37 -9.92 -5.18 -2.47
CA ILE A 37 -10.92 -4.76 -3.46
C ILE A 37 -11.90 -3.79 -2.81
N VAL A 38 -12.49 -4.16 -1.66
CA VAL A 38 -13.47 -3.31 -1.00
C VAL A 38 -12.85 -2.00 -0.50
N ASN A 39 -11.63 -2.04 0.05
CA ASN A 39 -10.92 -0.82 0.45
C ASN A 39 -10.64 0.11 -0.74
N LYS A 40 -10.29 -0.44 -1.91
CA LYS A 40 -10.12 0.35 -3.13
C LYS A 40 -11.43 1.03 -3.52
N GLN A 41 -12.55 0.30 -3.53
CA GLN A 41 -13.85 0.87 -3.86
C GLN A 41 -14.31 1.93 -2.86
N ARG A 42 -14.01 1.76 -1.56
CA ARG A 42 -14.28 2.77 -0.54
C ARG A 42 -13.49 4.04 -0.80
N ALA A 43 -12.21 3.91 -1.16
CA ALA A 43 -11.36 5.05 -1.52
C ALA A 43 -11.86 5.75 -2.78
N GLU A 44 -12.25 5.00 -3.82
CA GLU A 44 -12.85 5.54 -5.06
C GLU A 44 -14.19 6.22 -4.81
N ALA A 45 -14.98 5.73 -3.85
CA ALA A 45 -16.26 6.32 -3.45
C ALA A 45 -16.14 7.48 -2.44
N GLY A 46 -14.93 7.79 -1.95
CA GLY A 46 -14.72 8.81 -0.91
C GLY A 46 -15.22 8.41 0.49
N GLU A 47 -15.45 7.11 0.74
CA GLU A 47 -15.91 6.56 2.03
C GLU A 47 -14.76 6.31 3.04
N THR A 48 -13.56 6.82 2.75
CA THR A 48 -12.38 6.75 3.62
C THR A 48 -11.93 8.17 3.96
N GLU A 49 -11.91 8.52 5.25
CA GLU A 49 -11.28 9.75 5.70
C GLU A 49 -9.76 9.67 5.49
N ASP A 50 -9.24 10.66 4.78
CA ASP A 50 -7.83 11.00 4.66
C ASP A 50 -6.82 9.84 4.53
N SER A 51 -6.58 9.43 3.29
CA SER A 51 -5.21 9.17 2.86
C SER A 51 -5.07 9.70 1.46
N LYS A 52 -4.48 10.90 1.36
CA LYS A 52 -4.13 11.62 0.14
C LYS A 52 -3.88 10.64 -1.02
N PRO A 53 -4.46 10.86 -2.22
CA PRO A 53 -4.17 10.01 -3.37
C PRO A 53 -2.66 10.03 -3.55
N LYS A 54 -2.00 8.88 -3.37
CA LYS A 54 -0.64 8.72 -3.85
C LYS A 54 -0.80 8.71 -5.36
N GLU A 55 -0.56 9.87 -5.97
CA GLU A 55 -0.44 10.05 -7.41
C GLU A 55 0.40 8.91 -7.98
N SER A 56 -0.28 7.93 -8.55
CA SER A 56 0.31 6.97 -9.45
C SER A 56 -0.32 7.21 -10.81
N GLY A 57 0.21 8.19 -11.54
CA GLY A 57 0.01 8.31 -12.99
C GLY A 57 -0.44 9.66 -13.53
N GLY A 58 0.31 10.74 -13.29
CA GLY A 58 0.28 11.96 -14.10
C GLY A 58 1.69 12.28 -14.59
N ALA A 59 1.88 12.48 -15.89
CA ALA A 59 3.16 12.39 -16.58
C ALA A 59 4.25 13.44 -16.20
N LYS A 60 5.46 12.97 -15.86
CA LYS A 60 6.76 13.29 -16.52
C LYS A 60 7.97 12.73 -15.73
N PRO A 61 8.91 11.98 -16.34
CA PRO A 61 10.19 11.68 -15.72
C PRO A 61 11.25 12.65 -16.27
N ARG A 62 11.42 13.87 -15.70
CA ARG A 62 12.58 14.72 -16.06
C ARG A 62 13.02 15.64 -14.90
N SER A 63 14.33 15.55 -14.61
CA SER A 63 15.15 16.39 -13.73
C SER A 63 14.94 16.16 -12.23
N GLY A 64 15.82 15.49 -11.47
CA GLY A 64 17.27 15.63 -11.45
C GLY A 64 17.65 16.43 -10.20
N THR A 65 18.09 15.76 -9.13
CA THR A 65 19.07 16.24 -8.13
C THR A 65 19.16 15.18 -7.03
N GLY A 66 20.29 14.49 -7.01
CA GLY A 66 20.53 13.37 -6.12
C GLY A 66 20.65 13.78 -4.66
N HIS A 67 20.25 12.88 -3.78
CA HIS A 67 20.88 12.75 -2.47
C HIS A 67 21.56 11.39 -2.44
N ARG A 68 22.88 11.47 -2.59
CA ARG A 68 23.84 10.36 -2.46
C ARG A 68 23.59 9.69 -1.12
N ARG A 69 23.43 8.37 -1.12
CA ARG A 69 23.62 7.57 0.09
C ARG A 69 25.07 7.71 0.53
N ALA A 70 25.33 8.61 1.48
CA ALA A 70 26.65 8.76 2.08
C ALA A 70 26.87 7.57 3.02
N ASN A 71 27.54 6.54 2.52
CA ASN A 71 28.12 5.46 3.32
C ASN A 71 29.33 6.01 4.08
N THR A 72 29.12 6.61 5.25
CA THR A 72 30.21 7.15 6.09
C THR A 72 30.78 6.06 7.01
N THR A 73 31.55 5.13 6.46
CA THR A 73 32.39 4.21 7.26
C THR A 73 33.86 4.25 6.84
N ARG A 74 34.37 5.46 6.55
CA ARG A 74 35.81 5.66 6.28
C ARG A 74 36.31 7.03 6.78
N ALA A 75 36.30 7.24 8.09
CA ALA A 75 36.96 8.40 8.70
C ALA A 75 37.50 8.18 10.13
N ALA A 76 37.63 6.94 10.61
CA ALA A 76 38.21 6.65 11.94
C ALA A 76 39.68 6.19 11.86
N ARG A 77 40.47 6.76 10.92
CA ARG A 77 41.90 6.46 10.77
C ARG A 77 42.68 7.72 10.36
N ARG A 78 42.91 8.65 11.29
CA ARG A 78 44.11 9.53 11.41
C ARG A 78 43.81 10.72 12.32
N SER A 79 44.10 10.55 13.60
CA SER A 79 44.52 11.65 14.48
C SER A 79 45.24 11.05 15.71
N LYS A 80 46.51 10.69 15.53
CA LYS A 80 47.49 10.64 16.63
C LYS A 80 48.43 11.83 16.40
N PRO A 81 48.55 12.78 17.33
CA PRO A 81 49.76 13.57 17.46
C PRO A 81 50.71 12.91 18.48
N SER A 82 52.01 13.11 18.26
CA SER A 82 53.15 12.68 19.10
C SER A 82 53.17 13.36 20.46
#